data_AF-A0A7W2GJJ3-F1
#
_entry.id   AF-A0A7W2GJJ3-F1
#
_cell.length_a   1.000
_cell.length_b   1.000
_cell.length_c   1.000
_cell.angle_alpha   90.00
_cell.angle_beta   90.00
_cell.angle_gamma   90.00
#
_symmetry.space_group_name_H-M   'P 1'
#
loop_
_entity.id
_entity.type
_entity.pdbx_description
1 polymer ?
#
loop_
_entity_poly.entity_id
_entity_poly.type
_entity_poly.pdbx_seq_one_letter_code
_entity_poly.pdbx_strand_id
1 'polypeptide(L)'
;MKRRKQSVREATLDYLANLYLNDENIDNFFTSKTLREFCFIYCDEHDPEEPVNALRHYKKSGMIDYTCTNRNKGEYQLTFMNICIDTIEGLDVEPIKI
;
A
#
# COMPACT_ATOMS: atom_id res chain seq x y z
N MET A 1 -17.82 -8.30 -17.44
CA MET A 1 -16.34 -8.16 -17.51
C MET A 1 -15.74 -9.03 -16.43
N LYS A 2 -14.90 -10.03 -16.75
CA LYS A 2 -14.08 -10.69 -15.73
C LYS A 2 -13.04 -9.64 -15.29
N ARG A 3 -13.09 -9.15 -14.04
CA ARG A 3 -12.00 -8.34 -13.47
C ARG A 3 -10.71 -9.13 -13.73
N ARG A 4 -9.69 -8.52 -14.37
CA ARG A 4 -8.35 -9.12 -14.41
C ARG A 4 -7.95 -9.32 -12.94
N LYS A 5 -7.49 -10.52 -12.57
CA LYS A 5 -6.93 -10.76 -11.24
C LYS A 5 -5.74 -9.80 -11.10
N GLN A 6 -5.78 -8.96 -10.06
CA GLN A 6 -4.68 -8.04 -9.78
C GLN A 6 -3.45 -8.85 -9.36
N SER A 7 -2.26 -8.35 -9.67
CA SER A 7 -1.03 -8.88 -9.10
C SER A 7 -0.94 -8.52 -7.61
N VAL A 8 -0.19 -9.31 -6.83
CA VAL A 8 0.05 -9.02 -5.40
C VAL A 8 0.62 -7.62 -5.19
N ARG A 9 1.47 -7.19 -6.11
CA ARG A 9 2.07 -5.86 -6.13
C ARG A 9 1.01 -4.76 -6.27
N GLU A 10 0.08 -4.90 -7.22
CA GLU A 10 -1.01 -3.94 -7.41
C GLU A 10 -1.94 -3.91 -6.19
N ALA A 11 -2.38 -5.08 -5.69
CA ALA A 11 -3.25 -5.13 -4.52
C ALA A 11 -2.57 -4.61 -3.24
N THR A 12 -1.26 -4.80 -3.10
CA THR A 12 -0.49 -4.22 -1.99
C THR A 12 -0.50 -2.69 -2.09
N LEU A 13 -0.31 -2.11 -3.27
CA LEU A 13 -0.40 -0.66 -3.45
C LEU A 13 -1.81 -0.15 -3.20
N ASP A 14 -2.84 -0.81 -3.72
CA ASP A 14 -4.23 -0.43 -3.50
C ASP A 14 -4.58 -0.46 -2.00
N TYR A 15 -4.12 -1.48 -1.27
CA TYR A 15 -4.31 -1.55 0.18
C TYR A 15 -3.68 -0.35 0.89
N LEU A 16 -2.41 -0.06 0.59
CA LEU A 16 -1.67 1.05 1.22
C LEU A 16 -2.23 2.41 0.81
N ALA A 17 -2.72 2.54 -0.42
CA ALA A 17 -3.33 3.78 -0.91
C ALA A 17 -4.67 4.05 -0.23
N ASN A 18 -5.52 3.02 -0.12
CA ASN A 18 -6.76 3.12 0.63
C ASN A 18 -6.50 3.42 2.11
N LEU A 19 -5.45 2.83 2.70
CA LEU A 19 -5.03 3.14 4.05
C LEU A 19 -4.66 4.63 4.19
N TYR A 20 -3.82 5.12 3.29
CA TYR A 20 -3.27 6.47 3.32
C TYR A 20 -4.29 7.57 3.04
N LEU A 21 -5.27 7.30 2.17
CA LEU A 21 -6.32 8.25 1.77
C LEU A 21 -7.55 8.17 2.68
N ASN A 22 -7.62 7.22 3.60
CA ASN A 22 -8.76 7.09 4.49
C ASN A 22 -8.65 8.05 5.67
N ASP A 23 -9.40 9.15 5.61
CA ASP A 23 -9.50 10.16 6.67
C ASP A 23 -9.96 9.60 8.03
N GLU A 24 -10.64 8.44 8.05
CA GLU A 24 -11.02 7.76 9.30
C GLU A 24 -9.85 7.03 9.97
N ASN A 25 -8.77 6.73 9.23
CA ASN A 25 -7.57 6.08 9.75
C ASN A 25 -6.42 7.08 9.88
N ILE A 26 -6.61 8.04 10.79
CA ILE A 26 -5.71 9.16 11.06
C ILE A 26 -4.25 8.71 11.27
N ASP A 27 -4.05 7.50 11.80
CA ASP A 27 -2.73 7.03 12.19
C ASP A 27 -2.02 6.14 11.16
N ASN A 28 -2.67 5.79 10.04
CA ASN A 28 -2.09 4.98 8.97
C ASN A 28 -1.47 3.65 9.44
N PHE A 29 -2.06 3.04 10.47
CA PHE A 29 -1.59 1.77 11.02
C PHE A 29 -2.12 0.59 10.23
N PHE A 30 -1.25 -0.40 10.00
CA PHE A 30 -1.62 -1.68 9.41
C PHE A 30 -0.79 -2.83 9.96
N THR A 31 -1.23 -4.07 9.71
CA THR A 31 -0.49 -5.28 10.11
C THR A 31 -0.13 -6.12 8.90
N SER A 32 0.91 -6.94 9.01
CA SER A 32 1.20 -7.95 7.98
C SER A 32 0.06 -8.96 7.81
N LYS A 33 -0.78 -9.16 8.82
CA LYS A 33 -1.94 -10.05 8.75
C LYS A 33 -3.04 -9.44 7.86
N THR A 34 -3.44 -8.20 8.15
CA THR A 34 -4.49 -7.50 7.38
C THR A 34 -4.10 -7.28 5.93
N LEU A 35 -2.82 -6.99 5.66
CA LEU A 35 -2.28 -6.91 4.29
C LEU A 35 -2.39 -8.25 3.55
N ARG A 36 -2.02 -9.37 4.20
CA ARG A 36 -2.13 -10.71 3.61
C ARG A 36 -3.56 -11.10 3.32
N GLU A 37 -4.46 -10.86 4.26
CA GLU A 37 -5.91 -11.14 4.11
C GLU A 37 -6.48 -10.34 2.93
N PHE A 38 -6.11 -9.07 2.80
CA PHE A 38 -6.49 -8.26 1.64
C PHE A 38 -5.94 -8.87 0.34
N CYS A 39 -4.64 -9.12 0.24
CA CYS A 39 -4.05 -9.67 -0.99
C CYS A 39 -4.65 -11.03 -1.38
N PHE A 40 -4.97 -11.89 -0.40
CA PHE A 40 -5.65 -13.17 -0.63
C PHE A 40 -7.01 -12.98 -1.31
N ILE A 41 -7.82 -12.02 -0.83
CA ILE A 41 -9.16 -11.74 -1.37
C ILE A 41 -9.10 -11.20 -2.81
N TYR A 42 -8.10 -10.38 -3.14
CA TYR A 42 -8.07 -9.63 -4.41
C TYR A 42 -7.17 -10.24 -5.51
N CYS A 43 -6.23 -11.13 -5.15
CA CYS A 43 -5.25 -11.69 -6.09
C CYS A 43 -5.31 -13.22 -6.24
N ASP A 44 -6.02 -13.92 -5.35
CA ASP A 44 -5.92 -15.38 -5.15
C ASP A 44 -4.48 -15.85 -4.85
N GLU A 45 -3.66 -15.00 -4.21
CA GLU A 45 -2.30 -15.35 -3.80
C GLU A 45 -2.32 -16.29 -2.60
N HIS A 46 -1.57 -17.38 -2.68
CA HIS A 46 -1.48 -18.38 -1.61
C HIS A 46 -0.17 -18.28 -0.82
N ASP A 47 0.86 -17.59 -1.33
CA ASP A 47 2.11 -17.34 -0.61
C ASP A 47 1.96 -16.17 0.38
N PRO A 48 2.03 -16.44 1.70
CA PRO A 48 1.91 -15.40 2.71
C PRO A 48 3.09 -14.41 2.74
N GLU A 49 4.22 -14.72 2.11
CA GLU A 49 5.40 -13.84 2.09
C GLU A 49 5.39 -12.85 0.92
N GLU A 50 4.67 -13.13 -0.17
CA GLU A 50 4.61 -12.27 -1.35
C GLU A 50 4.11 -10.83 -1.06
N PRO A 51 3.04 -10.62 -0.24
CA PRO A 51 2.62 -9.28 0.15
C PRO A 51 3.70 -8.51 0.94
N VAL A 52 4.45 -9.23 1.79
CA VAL A 52 5.54 -8.64 2.58
C VAL A 52 6.73 -8.31 1.69
N ASN A 53 7.02 -9.13 0.68
CA ASN A 53 8.05 -8.87 -0.32
C ASN A 53 7.69 -7.67 -1.20
N ALA A 54 6.43 -7.54 -1.61
CA ALA A 54 5.93 -6.36 -2.31
C ALA A 54 6.10 -5.08 -1.47
N LEU A 55 5.75 -5.13 -0.18
CA LEU A 55 5.97 -4.02 0.76
C LEU A 55 7.45 -3.58 0.81
N ARG A 56 8.37 -4.54 0.95
CA ARG A 56 9.82 -4.27 0.96
C ARG A 56 10.31 -3.69 -0.37
N HIS A 57 9.76 -4.18 -1.49
CA HIS A 57 10.07 -3.70 -2.82
C HIS A 57 9.71 -2.21 -2.96
N TYR A 58 8.49 -1.82 -2.55
CA TYR A 58 8.05 -0.43 -2.63
C TYR A 58 8.86 0.51 -1.74
N LYS A 59 9.19 0.09 -0.52
CA LYS A 59 10.08 0.87 0.36
C LYS A 59 11.47 1.04 -0.26
N LYS A 60 12.04 -0.01 -0.86
CA LYS A 60 13.34 0.09 -1.55
C LYS A 60 13.28 1.01 -2.77
N SER A 61 12.14 1.08 -3.45
CA SER A 61 11.95 1.98 -4.60
C SER A 61 11.70 3.44 -4.20
N GLY A 62 11.46 3.74 -2.92
CA GLY A 62 11.09 5.07 -2.45
C GLY A 62 9.63 5.46 -2.72
N MET A 63 8.81 4.52 -3.20
CA MET A 63 7.39 4.74 -3.46
C MET A 63 6.58 4.85 -2.16
N ILE A 64 6.99 4.16 -1.11
CA ILE A 64 6.37 4.23 0.21
C ILE A 64 7.46 4.33 1.28
N ASP A 65 7.10 4.80 2.46
CA ASP A 65 7.87 4.53 3.68
C ASP A 65 6.97 4.10 4.83
N TYR A 66 7.49 3.21 5.66
CA TYR A 66 6.79 2.67 6.81
C TYR A 66 7.77 2.34 7.94
N THR A 67 7.28 2.46 9.18
CA THR A 67 8.04 2.13 10.39
C THR A 67 7.42 0.90 11.07
N CYS A 68 8.26 -0.03 11.52
CA CYS A 68 7.82 -1.15 12.34
C CYS A 68 7.59 -0.66 13.77
N THR A 69 6.35 -0.71 14.24
CA THR A 69 5.99 -0.25 15.59
C THR A 69 5.93 -1.40 16.59
N ASN A 70 5.58 -2.60 16.13
CA ASN A 70 5.65 -3.82 16.94
C ASN A 70 6.04 -5.02 16.10
N ARG A 71 7.30 -5.47 16.27
CA ARG A 71 7.84 -6.61 15.53
C ARG A 71 7.13 -7.93 15.86
N ASN A 72 6.74 -8.15 17.12
CA ASN A 72 6.12 -9.40 17.55
C ASN A 72 4.71 -9.57 16.98
N LYS A 73 4.02 -8.44 16.75
CA LYS A 73 2.67 -8.41 16.17
C LYS A 73 2.65 -8.15 14.66
N GLY A 74 3.81 -7.79 14.08
CA GLY A 74 3.90 -7.39 12.67
C GLY A 74 3.09 -6.14 12.39
N GLU A 75 3.12 -5.16 13.30
CA GLU A 75 2.46 -3.86 13.19
C GLU A 75 3.41 -2.84 12.55
N TYR A 76 2.86 -2.07 11.62
CA TYR A 76 3.55 -1.05 10.87
C TYR A 76 2.73 0.23 10.83
N GLN A 77 3.42 1.35 10.76
CA GLN A 77 2.83 2.66 10.50
C GLN A 77 3.33 3.14 9.14
N LEU A 78 2.42 3.41 8.21
CA LEU A 78 2.76 4.02 6.93
C LEU A 78 3.02 5.52 7.16
N THR A 79 4.19 6.00 6.73
CA THR A 79 4.67 7.36 7.02
C THR A 79 4.45 8.29 5.85
N PHE A 80 4.77 7.84 4.64
CA PHE A 80 4.45 8.58 3.42
C PHE A 80 4.28 7.64 2.24
N MET A 81 3.66 8.16 1.18
CA MET A 81 3.44 7.46 -0.05
C MET A 81 3.62 8.43 -1.24
N ASN A 82 4.55 8.13 -2.13
CA ASN A 82 4.78 8.83 -3.37
C ASN A 82 3.94 8.18 -4.48
N ILE A 83 2.66 8.51 -4.53
CA ILE A 83 1.83 8.20 -5.69
C ILE A 83 1.91 9.37 -6.64
N CYS A 84 2.51 9.17 -7.81
CA CYS A 84 2.17 10.00 -8.95
C CYS A 84 0.76 9.60 -9.37
N ILE A 85 -0.24 10.31 -8.87
CA ILE A 85 -1.56 10.30 -9.51
C ILE A 85 -1.28 11.05 -10.79
N ASP A 86 -1.09 10.33 -11.90
CA ASP A 86 -1.17 10.95 -13.22
C ASP A 86 -2.44 11.77 -13.18
N THR A 87 -2.25 13.09 -13.21
CA THR A 87 -3.28 14.10 -13.09
C THR A 87 -4.46 13.64 -13.91
N ILE A 88 -5.59 13.33 -13.25
CA ILE A 88 -6.89 13.33 -13.90
C ILE A 88 -6.92 14.65 -14.67
N GLU A 89 -7.12 14.60 -15.99
CA GLU A 89 -7.26 15.81 -16.81
C GLU A 89 -8.24 16.75 -16.10
N GLY A 90 -7.74 17.85 -15.54
CA GLY A 90 -8.54 18.85 -14.82
C GLY A 90 -8.18 19.13 -13.35
N LEU A 91 -7.21 18.46 -12.73
CA LEU A 91 -6.70 18.82 -11.40
C LEU A 91 -5.38 19.60 -11.52
N ASP A 92 -5.50 20.93 -11.49
CA ASP A 92 -4.37 21.87 -11.38
C ASP A 92 -3.74 21.72 -9.99
N VAL A 93 -2.79 20.78 -9.86
CA VAL A 93 -1.98 20.64 -8.66
C VAL A 93 -0.57 21.11 -9.00
N GLU A 94 -0.20 22.29 -8.51
CA GLU A 94 1.15 22.81 -8.69
C GLU A 94 2.16 21.84 -8.05
N PRO A 95 3.27 21.52 -8.74
CA PRO A 95 4.27 20.61 -8.22
C PRO A 95 4.92 21.19 -6.96
N ILE A 96 5.05 20.35 -5.93
CA ILE A 96 5.80 20.67 -4.71
C ILE A 96 7.26 20.92 -5.12
N LYS A 97 7.70 22.18 -5.05
CA LYS A 97 9.11 22.54 -5.19
C LYS A 97 9.85 22.18 -3.90
N ILE A 98 10.84 21.28 -4.00
CA ILE A 98 11.85 21.05 -2.96
C ILE A 98 13.03 21.97 -3.23
#